data_AF-A0A4P7JDH8-F1
#
_entry.id   AF-A0A4P7JDH8-F1
#
_cell.length_a   1.000
_cell.length_b   1.000
_cell.length_c   1.000
_cell.angle_alpha   90.00
_cell.angle_beta   90.00
_cell.angle_gamma   90.00
#
_symmetry.space_group_name_H-M   'P 1'
#
loop_
_entity.id
_entity.type
_entity.pdbx_description
1 polymer ?
#
loop_
_entity_poly.entity_id
_entity_poly.type
_entity_poly.pdbx_seq_one_letter_code
_entity_poly.pdbx_strand_id
1 'polypeptide(L)'
;MIARLLRIAVAVIVGVALLYLSRFWPFDLWSRPGLFGLRALPPGGDLVRLWLRGTPYAPFSLQIWVVLTFLVLSFTERVTSRKT
;
A
#
# COMPACT_ATOMS: atom_id res chain seq x y z
N MET A 1 -14.96 -22.78 4.49
CA MET A 1 -14.23 -22.49 3.23
C MET A 1 -14.41 -21.05 2.75
N ILE A 2 -15.63 -20.53 2.66
CA ILE A 2 -15.93 -19.14 2.25
C ILE A 2 -15.20 -18.08 3.10
N ALA A 3 -15.22 -18.22 4.43
CA ALA A 3 -14.52 -17.27 5.31
C ALA A 3 -13.01 -17.18 4.99
N ARG A 4 -12.36 -18.33 4.71
CA ARG A 4 -10.93 -18.38 4.34
C ARG A 4 -10.67 -17.66 3.02
N LEU A 5 -11.53 -17.86 2.02
CA LEU A 5 -11.45 -17.15 0.73
C LEU A 5 -11.61 -15.64 0.92
N LEU A 6 -12.53 -15.19 1.78
CA LEU A 6 -12.69 -13.78 2.10
C LEU A 6 -11.44 -13.20 2.78
N ARG A 7 -10.79 -13.92 3.70
CA ARG A 7 -9.54 -13.44 4.32
C ARG A 7 -8.43 -13.25 3.30
N ILE A 8 -8.28 -14.21 2.39
CA ILE A 8 -7.29 -14.16 1.31
C ILE A 8 -7.60 -12.99 0.38
N ALA A 9 -8.87 -12.80 -0.02
CA ALA A 9 -9.27 -11.69 -0.87
C ALA A 9 -8.95 -10.33 -0.23
N VAL A 10 -9.25 -10.15 1.06
CA VAL A 10 -8.91 -8.92 1.80
C VAL A 10 -7.40 -8.71 1.84
N ALA A 11 -6.61 -9.74 2.16
CA ALA A 11 -5.15 -9.63 2.19
C ALA A 11 -4.57 -9.27 0.81
N VAL A 12 -5.11 -9.86 -0.27
CA VAL A 12 -4.71 -9.54 -1.64
C VAL A 12 -5.06 -8.09 -1.99
N ILE A 13 -6.26 -7.62 -1.67
CA ILE A 13 -6.67 -6.23 -1.93
C ILE A 13 -5.76 -5.25 -1.19
N VAL A 14 -5.49 -5.49 0.09
CA VAL A 14 -4.59 -4.65 0.89
C VAL A 14 -3.16 -4.68 0.34
N GLY A 15 -2.66 -5.86 -0.03
CA GLY A 15 -1.33 -6.00 -0.63
C GLY A 15 -1.20 -5.27 -1.97
N VAL A 16 -2.22 -5.36 -2.84
CA VAL A 16 -2.26 -4.63 -4.11
C VAL A 16 -2.34 -3.12 -3.87
N ALA A 17 -3.14 -2.67 -2.91
CA ALA A 17 -3.22 -1.25 -2.56
C ALA A 17 -1.87 -0.72 -2.05
N LEU A 18 -1.18 -1.46 -1.16
CA LEU A 18 0.16 -1.11 -0.71
C LEU A 18 1.15 -1.11 -1.88
N LEU A 19 1.12 -2.10 -2.76
CA LEU A 19 1.99 -2.09 -3.95
C LEU A 19 1.71 -0.91 -4.88
N TYR A 20 0.44 -0.51 -5.04
CA TYR A 20 0.06 0.63 -5.89
C TYR A 20 0.65 1.96 -5.37
N LEU A 21 0.65 2.14 -4.05
CA LEU A 21 1.21 3.30 -3.36
C LEU A 21 2.74 3.22 -3.21
N SER A 22 3.33 2.07 -3.53
CA SER A 22 4.77 1.85 -3.47
C SER A 22 5.42 2.32 -4.76
N ARG A 23 6.67 2.82 -4.66
CA ARG A 23 7.49 3.13 -5.85
C ARG A 23 7.77 1.91 -6.75
N PHE A 24 7.56 0.70 -6.22
CA PHE A 24 7.82 -0.56 -6.91
C PHE A 24 6.63 -1.08 -7.71
N TRP A 25 5.59 -0.27 -7.90
CA TRP A 25 4.46 -0.63 -8.74
C TRP A 25 4.93 -0.87 -10.19
N PRO A 26 4.89 -2.13 -10.69
CA PRO A 26 5.50 -2.46 -11.98
C PRO A 26 4.57 -2.20 -13.17
N PHE A 27 3.29 -1.93 -12.91
CA PHE A 27 2.25 -1.89 -13.93
C PHE A 27 1.82 -0.46 -14.23
N ASP A 28 2.00 0.01 -15.47
CA ASP A 28 1.42 1.29 -15.90
C ASP A 28 -0.04 1.12 -16.31
N LEU A 29 -0.89 0.78 -15.33
CA LEU A 29 -2.31 0.46 -15.56
C LEU A 29 -3.18 1.70 -15.82
N TRP A 30 -2.71 2.91 -15.49
CA TRP A 30 -3.53 4.13 -15.52
C TRP A 30 -2.73 5.33 -16.04
N SER A 31 -3.05 5.80 -17.25
CA SER A 31 -2.34 6.87 -17.95
C SER A 31 -2.55 8.26 -17.35
N ARG A 32 -1.72 8.69 -16.39
CA ARG A 32 -1.47 10.08 -15.91
C ARG A 32 -2.46 10.81 -14.96
N PRO A 33 -3.80 10.65 -14.89
CA PRO A 33 -4.56 11.32 -13.83
C PRO A 33 -4.74 10.45 -12.58
N GLY A 34 -4.08 9.29 -12.46
CA GLY A 34 -4.15 8.46 -11.24
C GLY A 34 -5.45 7.64 -11.11
N LEU A 35 -5.58 6.91 -10.00
CA LEU A 35 -6.74 6.04 -9.73
C LEU A 35 -8.05 6.83 -9.79
N PHE A 36 -9.03 6.37 -10.57
CA PHE A 36 -10.34 7.04 -10.77
C PHE A 36 -10.26 8.51 -11.27
N GLY A 37 -9.13 8.93 -11.86
CA GLY A 37 -8.94 10.31 -12.34
C GLY A 37 -8.50 11.31 -11.27
N LEU A 38 -8.22 10.86 -10.04
CA LEU A 38 -7.68 11.67 -8.96
C LEU A 38 -6.17 11.90 -9.13
N ARG A 39 -5.81 13.09 -9.65
CA ARG A 39 -4.41 13.50 -9.92
C ARG A 39 -3.45 13.35 -8.72
N ALA A 40 -3.98 13.32 -7.49
CA ALA A 40 -3.19 13.20 -6.26
C ALA A 40 -2.64 11.78 -5.99
N LEU A 41 -3.12 10.76 -6.72
CA LEU A 41 -2.75 9.35 -6.51
C LEU A 41 -2.20 8.72 -7.81
N PRO A 42 -1.04 9.16 -8.33
CA PRO A 42 -0.42 8.52 -9.47
C PRO A 42 0.12 7.11 -9.11
N PRO A 43 0.05 6.14 -10.04
CA PRO A 43 0.69 4.83 -9.84
C PRO A 43 2.21 5.00 -9.64
N GLY A 44 2.79 4.23 -8.71
CA GLY A 44 4.22 4.33 -8.40
C GLY A 44 4.60 5.57 -7.59
N GLY A 45 3.62 6.37 -7.15
CA GLY A 45 3.81 7.57 -6.36
C GLY A 45 4.36 7.24 -4.99
N ASP A 46 5.67 7.46 -4.81
CA ASP A 46 6.46 7.32 -3.58
C ASP A 46 5.90 8.23 -2.46
N LEU A 47 4.70 7.89 -1.97
CA LEU A 47 3.88 8.70 -1.08
C LEU A 47 4.59 8.99 0.22
N VAL A 48 5.34 8.01 0.73
CA VAL A 48 6.17 8.19 1.92
C VAL A 48 7.25 9.22 1.67
N ARG A 49 7.93 9.17 0.53
CA ARG A 49 8.96 10.17 0.19
C ARG A 49 8.36 11.55 -0.09
N LEU A 50 7.17 11.61 -0.70
CA LEU A 50 6.43 12.85 -0.89
C LEU A 50 6.07 13.47 0.46
N TRP A 51 5.60 12.64 1.39
CA TRP A 51 5.24 13.04 2.74
C TRP A 51 6.45 13.47 3.58
N LEU A 52 7.59 12.79 3.43
CA LEU A 52 8.85 13.12 4.12
C LEU A 52 9.65 14.23 3.43
N ARG A 53 9.15 14.81 2.34
CA ARG A 53 9.87 15.84 1.59
C ARG A 53 10.16 17.05 2.48
N GLY A 54 11.42 17.48 2.51
CA GLY A 54 11.86 18.59 3.36
C GLY A 54 12.24 18.20 4.79
N THR A 55 12.13 16.91 5.14
CA THR A 55 12.59 16.38 6.44
C THR A 55 13.95 15.68 6.28
N PRO A 56 14.78 15.62 7.36
CA PRO A 56 16.00 14.82 7.35
C PRO A 56 15.74 13.31 7.22
N TYR A 57 14.48 12.87 7.32
CA TYR A 57 14.07 11.48 7.24
C TYR A 57 13.77 11.01 5.81
N ALA A 58 13.75 11.91 4.82
CA ALA A 58 13.52 11.54 3.42
C ALA A 58 14.41 10.40 2.88
N PRO A 59 15.69 10.26 3.27
CA PRO A 59 16.52 9.13 2.85
C PRO A 59 16.05 7.77 3.40
N PHE A 60 15.31 7.77 4.52
CA PHE A 60 14.79 6.58 5.17
C PHE A 60 13.38 6.19 4.70
N SER A 61 12.87 6.81 3.62
CA SER A 61 11.51 6.60 3.13
C SER A 61 11.21 5.12 2.83
N LEU A 62 12.18 4.37 2.31
CA LEU A 62 12.03 2.95 2.01
C LEU A 62 11.89 2.11 3.28
N GLN A 63 12.75 2.34 4.28
CA GLN A 63 12.70 1.63 5.55
C GLN A 63 11.38 1.91 6.26
N ILE A 64 10.95 3.17 6.29
CA ILE A 64 9.66 3.58 6.85
C ILE A 64 8.52 2.90 6.11
N TRP A 65 8.59 2.82 4.78
CA TRP A 65 7.58 2.14 3.98
C TRP A 65 7.51 0.63 4.24
N VAL A 66 8.65 -0.04 4.35
CA VAL A 66 8.71 -1.47 4.68
C VAL A 66 8.07 -1.72 6.04
N VAL A 67 8.44 -0.93 7.06
CA VAL A 67 7.86 -1.05 8.40
C VAL A 67 6.35 -0.80 8.37
N LEU A 68 5.88 0.24 7.68
CA LEU A 68 4.45 0.52 7.53
C LEU A 68 3.71 -0.62 6.82
N THR A 69 4.28 -1.17 5.75
CA THR A 69 3.70 -2.30 4.99
C THR A 69 3.53 -3.52 5.89
N PHE A 70 4.57 -3.89 6.66
CA PHE A 70 4.49 -4.99 7.62
C PHE A 70 3.43 -4.73 8.69
N LEU A 71 3.39 -3.53 9.28
CA LEU A 71 2.41 -3.18 10.30
C LEU A 71 0.97 -3.27 9.76
N VAL A 72 0.71 -2.76 8.56
CA VAL A 72 -0.62 -2.81 7.93
C VAL A 72 -1.03 -4.24 7.62
N LEU A 73 -0.13 -5.07 7.09
CA LEU A 73 -0.41 -6.47 6.80
C LEU A 73 -0.66 -7.28 8.09
N SER A 74 0.18 -7.12 9.11
CA SER A 74 0.00 -7.78 10.41
C SER A 74 -1.28 -7.33 11.10
N PHE A 75 -1.64 -6.05 11.00
CA PHE A 75 -2.91 -5.57 11.52
C PHE A 75 -4.09 -6.15 10.75
N THR A 76 -4.00 -6.21 9.41
CA THR A 76 -5.02 -6.82 8.55
C THR A 76 -5.21 -8.29 8.92
N GLU A 77 -4.13 -9.05 9.09
CA GLU A 77 -4.17 -10.43 9.57
C GLU A 77 -4.84 -10.53 10.94
N ARG A 78 -4.42 -9.71 11.90
CA ARG A 78 -5.00 -9.71 13.25
C ARG A 78 -6.49 -9.43 13.24
N VAL A 79 -6.95 -8.40 12.52
CA VAL A 79 -8.37 -8.04 12.43
C VAL A 79 -9.18 -9.15 11.76
N THR A 80 -8.63 -9.76 10.72
CA THR A 80 -9.34 -10.78 9.95
C THR A 80 -9.33 -12.14 10.64
N SER A 81 -8.30 -12.44 11.45
CA SER A 81 -8.16 -13.68 12.21
C SER A 81 -8.95 -13.64 13.54
N ARG A 82 -9.03 -12.47 14.19
CA ARG A 82 -9.76 -12.27 15.46
C ARG A 82 -11.29 -12.31 15.33
N LYS A 83 -11.84 -12.30 14.11
CA LYS A 83 -13.30 -12.42 13.85
C LYS A 83 -13.80 -13.88 13.78
N THR A 84 -13.13 -14.82 14.47
CA THR A 84 -13.60 -16.20 14.68
C THR A 84 -13.59 -16.49 16.16
#